data_AF-A0A2T1AE53-F1
#
_entry.id   AF-A0A2T1AE53-F1
#
_cell.length_a   1.000
_cell.length_b   1.000
_cell.length_c   1.000
_cell.angle_alpha   90.00
_cell.angle_beta   90.00
_cell.angle_gamma   90.00
#
_symmetry.space_group_name_H-M   'P 1'
#
loop_
_entity.id
_entity.type
_entity.pdbx_description
1 polymer ?
#
loop_
_entity_poly.entity_id
_entity_poly.type
_entity_poly.pdbx_seq_one_letter_code
_entity_poly.pdbx_strand_id
1 'polypeptide(L)' 'MIPRVSCKLVACLYPLAAGAAAINVFFASLIGSWLGWDVLTPHMSVVIGGVLGLPAAWMFARHIHGLITQAEKT' A
#
# COMPACT_ATOMS: atom_id res chain seq x y z
N MET A 1 -10.36 -22.36 4.74
CA MET A 1 -8.88 -22.40 4.83
C MET A 1 -8.37 -21.01 4.45
N ILE A 2 -7.72 -20.31 5.38
CA ILE A 2 -7.17 -18.97 5.11
C ILE A 2 -5.96 -19.17 4.18
N PRO A 3 -5.98 -18.64 2.94
CA PRO A 3 -4.85 -18.78 2.03
C PRO A 3 -3.62 -18.16 2.66
N ARG A 4 -2.51 -18.91 2.70
CA ARG A 4 -1.24 -18.47 3.25
C ARG A 4 -0.70 -17.37 2.34
N VAL A 5 -0.83 -16.12 2.75
CA VAL A 5 -0.24 -14.99 2.03
C VAL A 5 1.28 -15.21 1.99
N SER A 6 1.83 -15.42 0.80
CA SER A 6 3.26 -15.68 0.64
C SER A 6 4.05 -14.40 0.94
N CYS A 7 4.92 -14.42 1.95
CA CYS A 7 5.79 -13.28 2.28
C CYS A 7 6.60 -12.79 1.08
N LYS A 8 6.94 -13.67 0.12
CA LYS A 8 7.58 -13.31 -1.15
C LYS A 8 6.72 -12.38 -2.01
N LEU A 9 5.41 -12.64 -2.08
CA LEU A 9 4.48 -11.83 -2.85
C LEU A 9 4.30 -10.45 -2.21
N VAL A 10 4.15 -10.41 -0.88
CA VAL A 10 4.07 -9.15 -0.11
C VAL A 10 5.35 -8.32 -0.28
N ALA A 11 6.52 -8.94 -0.15
CA ALA A 11 7.81 -8.25 -0.31
C ALA A 11 8.01 -7.68 -1.71
N CYS A 12 7.52 -8.37 -2.75
CA CYS A 12 7.54 -7.88 -4.13
C CYS A 12 6.59 -6.70 -4.34
N LEU A 13 5.37 -6.76 -3.77
CA LEU A 13 4.39 -5.67 -3.88
C LEU A 13 4.71 -4.49 -2.97
N TYR A 14 5.44 -4.70 -1.88
CA TYR A 14 5.70 -3.69 -0.86
C TYR A 14 6.33 -2.40 -1.40
N PRO A 15 7.43 -2.41 -2.18
CA PRO A 15 8.01 -1.16 -2.70
C PRO A 15 7.03 -0.39 -3.59
N LEU A 16 6.19 -1.09 -4.36
CA LEU A 16 5.15 -0.47 -5.19
C LEU A 16 4.05 0.14 -4.32
N ALA A 17 3.55 -0.61 -3.34
CA ALA A 17 2.49 -0.17 -2.44
C ALA A 17 2.94 1.00 -1.56
N ALA A 18 4.17 0.95 -1.03
CA ALA A 18 4.78 2.01 -0.24
C ALA A 18 4.98 3.29 -1.07
N GLY A 19 5.46 3.16 -2.31
CA GLY A 19 5.59 4.31 -3.22
C GLY A 19 4.24 4.96 -3.53
N ALA A 20 3.24 4.15 -3.89
CA ALA A 20 1.89 4.65 -4.16
C ALA A 20 1.28 5.33 -2.93
N ALA A 21 1.43 4.73 -1.75
CA ALA A 21 0.94 5.31 -0.49
C ALA A 21 1.68 6.62 -0.15
N ALA A 22 3.00 6.68 -0.32
CA ALA A 22 3.78 7.89 -0.03
C ALA A 22 3.35 9.08 -0.89
N ILE A 23 3.19 8.85 -2.20
CA ILE A 23 2.72 9.87 -3.14
C ILE A 23 1.31 10.33 -2.78
N ASN A 24 0.41 9.39 -2.50
CA ASN A 24 -0.98 9.71 -2.14
C ASN A 24 -1.08 10.46 -0.82
N VAL A 25 -0.26 10.13 0.19
CA VAL A 25 -0.19 10.86 1.47
C VAL A 25 0.32 12.29 1.24
N PHE A 26 1.33 12.47 0.39
CA PHE A 26 1.81 13.79 0.03
C PHE A 26 0.71 14.62 -0.67
N PHE A 27 0.03 14.05 -1.66
CA PHE A 27 -1.10 14.71 -2.32
C PHE A 27 -2.27 14.99 -1.36
N ALA A 28 -2.58 14.07 -0.45
CA ALA A 28 -3.59 14.30 0.58
C ALA A 28 -3.21 15.49 1.48
N SER A 29 -1.92 15.67 1.78
CA SER A 29 -1.47 16.85 2.54
C SER A 29 -1.61 18.16 1.77
N LEU A 30 -1.42 18.14 0.44
CA LEU A 30 -1.64 19.32 -0.41
C LEU A 30 -3.12 19.69 -0.50
N ILE A 31 -4.02 18.69 -0.52
CA ILE A 31 -5.47 18.95 -0.44
C ILE A 31 -5.82 19.44 0.96
N GLY A 32 -5.26 18.82 2.00
CA GLY A 32 -5.43 19.24 3.39
C GLY A 32 -4.97 20.67 3.64
N SER A 33 -3.97 21.16 2.91
CA SER A 33 -3.53 22.54 3.03
C SER A 33 -4.57 23.56 2.58
N TRP A 34 -5.54 23.16 1.75
CA TRP A 34 -6.67 24.03 1.40
C TRP A 34 -7.61 24.25 2.60
N LEU A 35 -7.61 23.36 3.58
CA LEU A 35 -8.32 23.51 4.85
C LEU A 35 -7.50 24.30 5.90
N GLY A 36 -6.31 24.78 5.56
CA GLY A 36 -5.43 25.52 6.47
C GLY A 36 -4.47 24.64 7.28
N TRP A 37 -4.34 23.35 6.96
CA TRP A 37 -3.31 22.50 7.55
C TRP A 37 -1.94 22.68 6.90
N ASP A 38 -0.89 22.39 7.66
CA ASP A 38 0.47 22.42 7.14
C ASP A 38 0.72 21.30 6.12
N VAL A 39 1.44 21.64 5.06
CA VAL A 39 1.85 20.67 4.04
C VAL A 39 2.86 19.71 4.64
N LEU A 40 2.62 18.42 4.44
CA LEU A 40 3.50 17.39 4.97
C LEU A 40 4.82 17.39 4.19
N THR A 41 5.93 17.27 4.90
CA THR A 41 7.24 17.21 4.25
C THR A 41 7.41 15.90 3.47
N PRO A 42 8.18 15.90 2.36
CA PRO A 42 8.36 14.69 1.55
C PRO A 42 8.91 13.49 2.34
N HIS A 43 9.78 13.74 3.32
CA HIS A 43 10.33 12.69 4.18
C HIS A 43 9.25 12.06 5.07
N MET A 44 8.35 12.85 5.64
CA MET A 44 7.24 12.34 6.43
C MET A 44 6.24 11.57 5.56
N SER A 45 5.96 12.04 4.35
CA SER A 45 5.11 11.32 3.40
C SER A 45 5.67 9.95 3.05
N VAL A 46 6.99 9.81 2.90
CA VAL A 46 7.65 8.51 2.67
C VAL A 46 7.55 7.60 3.89
N VAL A 47 7.74 8.11 5.10
CA VAL A 47 7.61 7.31 6.33
C VAL A 47 6.17 6.81 6.52
N ILE A 48 5.20 7.71 6.43
CA ILE A 48 3.78 7.36 6.55
C ILE A 48 3.37 6.43 5.39
N GLY A 49 3.81 6.71 4.18
CA GLY A 49 3.59 5.88 3.00
C GLY A 49 4.20 4.48 3.14
N GLY A 50 5.37 4.34 3.75
CA GLY A 50 5.96 3.04 4.05
C GLY A 50 5.12 2.24 5.05
N VAL A 51 4.71 2.89 6.15
CA VAL A 51 3.86 2.26 7.18
C VAL A 51 2.49 1.85 6.59
N LEU A 52 1.87 2.69 5.78
CA LEU A 52 0.60 2.40 5.10
C LEU A 52 0.75 1.43 3.91
N GLY A 53 1.92 1.39 3.30
CA GLY A 53 2.26 0.48 2.21
C GLY A 53 2.29 -0.99 2.64
N LEU A 54 2.65 -1.28 3.89
CA LEU A 54 2.64 -2.64 4.47
C LEU A 54 1.24 -3.27 4.47
N PRO A 55 0.20 -2.67 5.10
CA PRO A 55 -1.14 -3.22 5.10
C PRO A 55 -1.75 -3.22 3.69
N ALA A 56 -1.44 -2.22 2.86
CA ALA A 56 -1.88 -2.20 1.47
C ALA A 56 -1.30 -3.38 0.66
N ALA A 57 0.02 -3.62 0.75
CA ALA A 57 0.68 -4.73 0.08
C ALA A 57 0.14 -6.09 0.55
N TRP A 58 -0.15 -6.24 1.86
CA TRP A 58 -0.72 -7.46 2.40
C TRP A 58 -2.14 -7.72 1.89
N MET A 59 -3.01 -6.70 1.88
CA MET A 59 -4.37 -6.83 1.33
C MET A 59 -4.34 -7.19 -0.15
N PHE A 60 -3.49 -6.53 -0.95
CA PHE A 60 -3.32 -6.86 -2.37
C PHE A 60 -2.77 -8.27 -2.58
N ALA A 61 -1.74 -8.68 -1.83
CA ALA A 61 -1.18 -10.02 -1.94
C ALA A 61 -2.22 -11.09 -1.60
N ARG A 62 -3.06 -10.86 -0.58
CA ARG A 62 -4.18 -11.75 -0.24
C ARG A 62 -5.22 -11.80 -1.37
N HIS A 63 -5.55 -10.67 -1.97
CA HIS A 63 -6.52 -10.61 -3.06
C HIS A 63 -6.01 -11.37 -4.31
N ILE A 64 -4.75 -11.11 -4.71
CA ILE A 64 -4.10 -11.79 -5.84
C ILE A 64 -4.01 -13.29 -5.60
N HIS A 65 -3.65 -13.73 -4.39
CA HIS A 65 -3.64 -15.16 -4.07
C HIS A 65 -5.04 -15.78 -4.21
N GLY A 66 -6.09 -15.06 -3.84
CA GLY A 66 -7.47 -15.51 -4.05
C GLY A 66 -7.78 -15.73 -5.53
N LEU A 67 -7.35 -14.80 -6.40
CA LEU A 67 -7.51 -14.90 -7.86
C LEU A 67 -6.72 -16.07 -8.45
N ILE A 68 -5.48 -16.29 -8.00
CA ILE A 68 -4.65 -17.42 -8.44
C ILE A 68 -5.33 -18.75 -8.10
N THR A 69 -5.82 -18.90 -6.87
CA THR A 69 -6.52 -20.12 -6.44
C THR A 69 -7.84 -20.34 -7.18
N GLN A 70 -8.52 -19.28 -7.62
CA GLN A 70 -9.71 -19.39 -8.47
C GLN A 70 -9.33 -19.87 -9.88
N ALA A 71 -8.26 -19.31 -10.45
CA ALA A 71 -7.77 -19.65 -11.77
C ALA A 71 -7.28 -21.11 -11.86
N GLU A 72 -6.55 -21.60 -10.85
CA GLU A 72 -6.09 -23.00 -10.82
C GLU A 72 -7.21 -24.03 -10.66
N LYS A 73 -8.39 -23.62 -10.20
CA LYS A 73 -9.57 -24.50 -10.07
C LYS A 73 -10.36 -24.64 -11.37
N THR A 74 -10.04 -23.85 -12.40
CA THR A 74 -10.67 -23.91 -13.72
C THR A 74 -9.79 -24.68 -14.68
#